data_AF-A0A076KZV8-F1
#
_entry.id   AF-A0A076KZV8-F1
#
_cell.length_a   1.000
_cell.length_b   1.000
_cell.length_c   1.000
_cell.angle_alpha   90.00
_cell.angle_beta   90.00
_cell.angle_gamma   90.00
#
_symmetry.space_group_name_H-M   'P 1'
#
loop_
_entity.id
_entity.type
_entity.pdbx_description
1 polymer ?
#
loop_
_entity_poly.entity_id
_entity_poly.type
_entity_poly.pdbx_seq_one_letter_code
_entity_poly.pdbx_strand_id
1 'polypeptide(L)'
;MLSNVMMLQLFFISWLHWVLVFDCASKNEIESVLSIGVEPERIIYANPCKTRGFIKHAANVGVKMMTFDNEMELHKVKALHPDAELVIRIRVG
;
A
#
# COMPACT_ATOMS: atom_id res chain seq x y z
N MET A 1 -26.35 -11.72 -20.26
CA MET A 1 -26.80 -12.01 -18.89
C MET A 1 -25.60 -12.56 -18.15
N LEU A 2 -24.96 -11.77 -17.28
CA LEU A 2 -23.80 -12.26 -16.51
C LEU A 2 -24.28 -13.35 -15.55
N SER A 3 -23.54 -14.45 -15.43
CA SER A 3 -23.95 -15.57 -14.56
C SER A 3 -24.00 -15.12 -13.09
N ASN A 4 -24.90 -15.71 -12.30
CA ASN A 4 -25.04 -15.39 -10.87
C ASN A 4 -23.72 -15.57 -10.09
N VAL A 5 -22.86 -16.50 -10.54
CA VAL A 5 -21.52 -16.73 -9.98
C VAL A 5 -20.61 -15.52 -10.21
N MET A 6 -20.63 -14.95 -11.43
CA MET A 6 -19.81 -13.78 -11.78
C MET A 6 -20.28 -12.53 -11.04
N MET A 7 -21.60 -12.40 -10.84
CA MET A 7 -22.18 -11.28 -10.10
C MET A 7 -21.81 -11.34 -8.60
N LEU A 8 -21.91 -12.52 -7.97
CA LEU A 8 -21.49 -12.72 -6.57
C LEU A 8 -19.99 -12.45 -6.36
N GLN A 9 -19.15 -12.84 -7.32
CA GLN A 9 -17.70 -12.61 -7.26
C GLN A 9 -17.36 -11.12 -7.39
N LEU A 10 -18.08 -10.38 -8.25
CA LEU A 10 -17.97 -8.92 -8.34
C LEU A 10 -18.47 -8.23 -7.05
N PHE A 11 -19.55 -8.70 -6.45
CA PHE A 11 -20.03 -8.19 -5.16
C PHE A 11 -19.04 -8.45 -4.03
N PHE A 12 -18.39 -9.61 -4.00
CA PHE A 12 -17.42 -9.94 -2.97
C PHE A 12 -16.18 -9.05 -3.07
N ILE A 13 -15.63 -8.87 -4.27
CA ILE A 13 -14.48 -7.98 -4.51
C ILE A 13 -14.87 -6.52 -4.25
N SER A 14 -16.05 -6.11 -4.71
CA SER A 14 -16.64 -4.79 -4.44
C SER A 14 -17.06 -4.59 -2.98
N TRP A 15 -16.97 -5.60 -2.12
CA TRP A 15 -17.16 -5.42 -0.68
C TRP A 15 -15.81 -5.35 0.03
N LEU A 16 -14.88 -6.26 -0.32
CA LEU A 16 -13.54 -6.31 0.27
C LEU A 16 -12.80 -4.98 0.18
N HIS A 17 -12.89 -4.28 -0.96
CA HIS A 17 -12.23 -2.98 -1.12
C HIS A 17 -12.81 -1.86 -0.21
N TRP A 18 -14.00 -2.01 0.39
CA TRP A 18 -14.56 -1.07 1.38
C TRP A 18 -14.24 -1.43 2.83
N VAL A 19 -13.77 -2.64 3.13
CA VAL A 19 -13.56 -3.11 4.53
C VAL A 19 -12.15 -3.61 4.84
N LEU A 20 -11.32 -3.91 3.84
CA LEU A 20 -9.93 -4.30 4.05
C LEU A 20 -8.91 -3.17 3.85
N VAL A 21 -7.78 -3.32 4.57
CA VAL A 21 -6.54 -2.60 4.31
C VAL A 21 -5.67 -3.49 3.40
N PHE A 22 -4.97 -2.87 2.46
CA PHE A 22 -4.16 -3.54 1.46
C PHE A 22 -2.67 -3.38 1.77
N ASP A 23 -1.96 -4.50 1.81
CA ASP A 23 -0.50 -4.52 1.81
C ASP A 23 0.01 -4.51 0.36
N CYS A 24 0.80 -3.50 0.03
CA CYS A 24 1.49 -3.41 -1.25
C CYS A 24 3.01 -3.46 -1.03
N ALA A 25 3.72 -4.19 -1.88
CA ALA A 25 5.18 -4.29 -1.88
C ALA A 25 5.85 -3.56 -3.07
N SER A 26 5.06 -3.03 -4.00
CA SER A 26 5.56 -2.36 -5.20
C SER A 26 4.68 -1.18 -5.63
N LYS A 27 5.25 -0.32 -6.50
CA LYS A 27 4.51 0.77 -7.15
C LYS A 27 3.28 0.23 -7.91
N ASN A 28 3.45 -0.85 -8.68
CA ASN A 28 2.38 -1.37 -9.52
C ASN A 28 1.21 -1.93 -8.69
N GLU A 29 1.48 -2.51 -7.52
CA GLU A 29 0.42 -2.96 -6.60
C GLU A 29 -0.33 -1.76 -6.00
N ILE A 30 0.37 -0.70 -5.59
CA ILE A 30 -0.27 0.56 -5.16
C ILE A 30 -1.18 1.10 -6.27
N GLU A 31 -0.67 1.22 -7.50
CA GLU A 31 -1.47 1.70 -8.64
C GLU A 31 -2.68 0.79 -8.93
N SER A 32 -2.52 -0.54 -8.80
CA SER A 32 -3.61 -1.50 -9.01
C SER A 32 -4.71 -1.34 -7.95
N VAL A 33 -4.33 -1.19 -6.68
CA VAL A 33 -5.27 -1.01 -5.56
C VAL A 33 -5.99 0.34 -5.66
N LEU A 34 -5.27 1.41 -6.00
CA LEU A 34 -5.88 2.72 -6.25
C LEU A 34 -6.83 2.69 -7.45
N SER A 35 -6.53 1.92 -8.51
CA SER A 35 -7.37 1.86 -9.72
C SER A 35 -8.76 1.25 -9.48
N ILE A 36 -8.93 0.46 -8.41
CA ILE A 36 -10.21 -0.11 -7.99
C ILE A 36 -10.93 0.75 -6.93
N GLY A 37 -10.48 1.98 -6.71
CA GLY A 37 -11.14 2.97 -5.87
C GLY A 37 -10.85 2.86 -4.36
N VAL A 38 -9.81 2.13 -3.96
CA VAL A 38 -9.39 2.09 -2.55
C VAL A 38 -8.73 3.43 -2.18
N GLU A 39 -9.11 3.97 -1.03
CA GLU A 39 -8.52 5.19 -0.47
C GLU A 39 -7.05 4.94 -0.05
N PRO A 40 -6.12 5.87 -0.32
CA PRO A 40 -4.70 5.73 0.02
C PRO A 40 -4.41 5.42 1.50
N GLU A 41 -5.26 5.91 2.40
CA GLU A 41 -5.20 5.69 3.85
C GLU A 41 -5.36 4.21 4.24
N ARG A 42 -5.85 3.39 3.30
CA ARG A 42 -6.10 1.96 3.47
C ARG A 42 -5.06 1.11 2.77
N ILE A 43 -3.91 1.70 2.44
CA ILE A 43 -2.78 1.03 1.83
C ILE A 43 -1.57 1.18 2.76
N ILE A 44 -0.90 0.06 3.05
CA ILE A 44 0.42 0.05 3.67
C ILE A 44 1.48 -0.35 2.63
N TYR A 45 2.52 0.48 2.47
CA TYR A 45 3.67 0.11 1.63
C TYR A 45 4.69 -0.71 2.45
N ALA A 46 4.55 -2.04 2.47
CA ALA A 46 5.26 -2.91 3.40
C ALA A 46 6.56 -3.58 2.86
N ASN A 47 7.16 -3.06 1.80
CA ASN A 47 8.43 -3.60 1.28
C ASN A 47 9.65 -3.10 2.09
N PRO A 48 10.52 -3.96 2.65
CA PRO A 48 11.72 -3.52 3.39
C PRO A 48 12.76 -2.79 2.53
N CYS A 49 12.81 -3.00 1.22
CA CYS A 49 13.82 -2.43 0.31
C CYS A 49 13.18 -1.51 -0.74
N LYS A 50 12.64 -0.36 -0.31
CA LYS A 50 11.90 0.55 -1.21
C LYS A 50 12.85 1.32 -2.12
N THR A 51 12.51 1.51 -3.40
CA THR A 51 13.31 2.42 -4.23
C THR A 51 12.98 3.89 -3.90
N ARG A 52 13.93 4.81 -4.09
CA ARG A 52 13.68 6.25 -3.89
C ARG A 52 12.51 6.76 -4.73
N GLY A 53 12.40 6.27 -5.98
CA GLY A 53 11.31 6.62 -6.88
C GLY A 53 9.94 6.14 -6.36
N PHE A 54 9.89 4.96 -5.74
CA PHE A 54 8.63 4.40 -5.22
C PHE A 54 8.20 5.08 -3.92
N ILE A 55 9.14 5.50 -3.06
CA ILE A 55 8.81 6.33 -1.89
C ILE A 55 8.19 7.66 -2.33
N LYS A 56 8.79 8.35 -3.32
CA LYS A 56 8.22 9.58 -3.88
C LYS A 56 6.84 9.34 -4.50
N HIS A 57 6.67 8.22 -5.20
CA HIS A 57 5.37 7.88 -5.77
C HIS A 57 4.32 7.68 -4.67
N ALA A 58 4.62 6.91 -3.62
CA ALA A 58 3.73 6.72 -2.47
C ALA A 58 3.31 8.07 -1.85
N ALA A 59 4.26 9.00 -1.67
CA ALA A 59 3.98 10.36 -1.22
C ALA A 59 3.01 11.10 -2.17
N ASN A 60 3.29 11.06 -3.47
CA ASN A 60 2.50 11.76 -4.48
C ASN A 60 1.06 11.26 -4.58
N VAL A 61 0.81 9.97 -4.33
CA VAL A 61 -0.53 9.37 -4.38
C VAL A 61 -1.21 9.30 -3.00
N GLY A 62 -0.60 9.89 -1.96
CA GLY A 62 -1.19 9.97 -0.63
C GLY A 62 -1.05 8.73 0.24
N VAL A 63 -0.30 7.71 -0.18
CA VAL A 63 -0.03 6.53 0.65
C VAL A 63 1.02 6.91 1.71
N LYS A 64 0.57 7.08 2.96
CA LYS A 64 1.42 7.48 4.09
C LYS A 64 1.97 6.31 4.88
N MET A 65 1.18 5.28 5.10
CA MET A 65 1.57 4.17 5.96
C MET A 65 2.61 3.30 5.27
N MET A 66 3.75 3.07 5.92
CA MET A 66 4.80 2.23 5.35
C MET A 66 5.70 1.60 6.40
N THR A 67 6.30 0.46 6.05
CA THR A 67 7.22 -0.24 6.97
C THR A 67 8.66 0.26 6.88
N PHE A 68 9.46 0.00 7.90
CA PHE A 68 10.92 0.03 7.81
C PHE A 68 11.52 -1.00 8.77
N ASP A 69 12.73 -1.48 8.47
CA ASP A 69 13.43 -2.46 9.30
C ASP A 69 14.89 -2.06 9.61
N ASN A 70 15.36 -0.94 9.07
CA ASN A 70 16.71 -0.42 9.28
C ASN A 70 16.77 1.11 9.19
N GLU A 71 17.85 1.68 9.71
CA GLU A 71 18.06 3.14 9.79
C GLU A 71 18.21 3.79 8.40
N MET A 72 18.79 3.09 7.43
CA MET A 72 18.97 3.62 6.08
C MET A 72 17.63 3.86 5.38
N GLU A 73 16.67 2.93 5.52
CA GLU A 73 15.30 3.14 5.06
C GLU A 73 14.66 4.34 5.75
N LEU A 74 14.83 4.47 7.07
CA LEU A 74 14.26 5.59 7.84
C LEU A 74 14.74 6.95 7.32
N HIS A 75 16.06 7.13 7.14
CA HIS A 75 16.62 8.38 6.58
C HIS A 75 16.15 8.64 5.16
N LYS A 76 16.05 7.59 4.35
CA LYS A 76 15.57 7.69 2.97
C LYS A 76 14.11 8.11 2.92
N VAL A 77 13.25 7.58 3.79
CA VAL A 77 11.85 7.99 3.90
C VAL A 77 11.76 9.43 4.39
N LYS A 78 12.46 9.81 5.47
CA LYS A 78 12.49 11.19 5.98
C LYS A 78 12.83 12.22 4.89
N ALA A 79 13.76 11.89 3.99
CA ALA A 79 14.18 12.80 2.91
C ALA A 79 13.20 12.89 1.74
N LEU A 80 12.29 11.93 1.57
CA LEU A 80 11.46 11.77 0.36
C LEU A 80 9.96 11.81 0.61
N HIS A 81 9.54 11.45 1.81
CA HIS A 81 8.16 11.42 2.29
C HIS A 81 8.17 11.72 3.80
N PRO A 82 8.41 12.98 4.20
CA PRO A 82 8.54 13.38 5.60
C PRO A 82 7.25 13.22 6.40
N ASP A 83 6.09 13.16 5.73
CA ASP A 83 4.77 12.98 6.33
C ASP A 83 4.34 11.50 6.40
N ALA A 84 5.27 10.56 6.14
CA ALA A 84 5.02 9.13 6.21
C ALA A 84 4.69 8.67 7.63
N GLU A 85 3.76 7.73 7.74
CA GLU A 85 3.39 7.06 8.98
C GLU A 85 4.12 5.71 9.05
N LEU A 86 5.07 5.60 9.98
CA LEU A 86 6.04 4.51 9.97
C LEU A 86 5.69 3.37 10.91
N VAL A 87 5.74 2.14 10.38
CA VAL A 87 5.59 0.90 11.12
C VAL A 87 6.93 0.16 11.16
N ILE A 88 7.49 -0.07 12.35
CA ILE A 88 8.73 -0.84 12.49
C ILE A 88 8.44 -2.34 12.31
N ARG A 89 9.19 -3.00 11.43
CA ARG A 89 9.10 -4.46 11.20
C ARG A 89 10.13 -5.19 12.08
N ILE A 90 9.64 -5.90 13.10
CA ILE A 90 10.49 -6.70 14.00
C ILE A 90 10.62 -8.12 13.44
N ARG A 91 11.85 -8.65 13.40
CA ARG A 91 12.10 -10.04 13.03
C ARG A 91 11.67 -10.97 14.17
N VAL A 92 10.87 -11.99 13.84
CA VAL A 92 10.57 -13.11 14.74
C VAL A 92 11.49 -14.28 14.35
N GLY A 93 12.14 -14.88 15.34
CA GLY A 93 13.05 -16.02 15.19
C GLY A 93 12.41 -17.31 15.66
#